data_AF-A0AAD7EXY1-F1
#
_entry.id   AF-A0AAD7EXY1-F1
#
_cell.length_a   1.000
_cell.length_b   1.000
_cell.length_c   1.000
_cell.angle_alpha   90.00
_cell.angle_beta   90.00
_cell.angle_gamma   90.00
#
_symmetry.space_group_name_H-M   'P 1'
#
loop_
_entity.id
_entity.type
_entity.pdbx_description
1 polymer ?
#
loop_
_entity_poly.entity_id
_entity_poly.type
_entity_poly.pdbx_seq_one_letter_code
_entity_poly.pdbx_strand_id
1 'polypeptide(L)' 'HIEIEDQSNGCGENYAILLVSDDFEGKSTLVRHRWINQLLKDEISQMHAFSQKTFTPKQYEIHLAKGN' A
#
# COMPACT_ATOMS: atom_id res chain seq x y z
N HIS A 1 4.65 7.91 -5.89
CA HIS A 1 4.58 6.72 -6.74
C HIS A 1 3.53 5.77 -6.17
N ILE A 2 2.69 5.19 -7.03
CA ILE A 2 1.60 4.28 -6.62
C ILE A 2 1.60 3.09 -7.57
N GLU A 3 1.66 1.89 -7.00
CA GLU A 3 1.52 0.62 -7.70
C GLU A 3 0.35 -0.15 -7.13
N ILE A 4 -0.41 -0.80 -8.01
CA ILE A 4 -1.57 -1.61 -7.64
C ILE A 4 -1.36 -2.96 -8.31
N GLU A 5 -1.33 -4.01 -7.51
CA GLU A 5 -1.18 -5.39 -7.93
C GLU A 5 -2.43 -6.17 -7.52
N ASP A 6 -3.07 -6.82 -8.50
CA ASP A 6 -4.17 -7.73 -8.25
C ASP A 6 -3.59 -9.09 -7.83
N GLN A 7 -3.77 -9.46 -6.56
CA GLN A 7 -3.32 -10.73 -5.99
C GLN A 7 -4.45 -11.75 -5.87
N SER A 8 -5.59 -11.49 -6.49
CA SER A 8 -6.80 -12.30 -6.35
C SER A 8 -6.79 -13.57 -7.21
N ASN A 9 -5.76 -13.79 -8.03
CA ASN A 9 -5.61 -14.96 -8.90
C ASN A 9 -6.89 -15.34 -9.68
N GLY A 10 -7.73 -14.37 -10.03
CA GLY A 10 -8.96 -14.57 -10.81
C GLY A 10 -10.28 -14.48 -10.02
N CYS A 11 -10.25 -14.20 -8.70
CA CYS A 11 -11.46 -13.95 -7.92
C CYS A 11 -11.86 -12.46 -7.88
N GLY A 12 -10.90 -11.54 -8.08
CA GLY A 12 -11.13 -10.09 -8.13
C GLY A 12 -11.30 -9.42 -6.76
N GLU A 13 -10.96 -10.09 -5.66
CA GLU A 13 -11.30 -9.61 -4.31
C GLU A 13 -10.10 -9.39 -3.38
N ASN A 14 -8.86 -9.54 -3.89
CA ASN A 14 -7.63 -9.29 -3.15
C ASN A 14 -6.70 -8.34 -3.92
N TYR A 15 -6.50 -7.15 -3.36
CA TYR A 15 -5.67 -6.11 -3.95
C TYR A 15 -4.50 -5.76 -3.04
N ALA A 16 -3.30 -5.69 -3.61
CA ALA A 16 -2.11 -5.18 -2.94
C ALA A 16 -1.71 -3.84 -3.55
N ILE A 17 -1.70 -2.79 -2.74
CA ILE A 17 -1.25 -1.47 -3.18
C ILE A 17 0.08 -1.10 -2.52
N LEU A 18 0.97 -0.51 -3.30
CA LEU A 18 2.24 0.02 -2.85
C LEU A 18 2.25 1.53 -3.08
N LEU A 19 2.34 2.30 -2.00
CA LEU A 19 2.45 3.74 -2.05
C LEU A 19 3.83 4.18 -1.60
N VAL A 20 4.40 5.10 -2.38
CA VAL A 20 5.66 5.75 -2.08
C VAL A 20 5.44 7.26 -2.10
N SER A 21 5.61 7.89 -0.94
CA SER A 21 5.51 9.34 -0.79
C SER A 21 6.44 9.84 0.31
N ASP A 22 6.97 11.05 0.14
CA ASP A 22 7.72 11.77 1.17
C ASP A 22 6.82 12.16 2.36
N ASP A 23 5.50 12.27 2.16
CA ASP A 23 4.53 12.57 3.23
C ASP A 23 4.50 11.52 4.35
N PHE A 24 5.01 10.33 4.05
CA PHE A 24 5.14 9.26 5.01
C PHE A 24 6.36 9.44 5.92
N GLU A 25 7.36 10.22 5.52
CA GLU A 25 8.54 10.51 6.32
C GLU A 25 8.11 11.13 7.68
N GLY A 26 8.65 10.58 8.77
CA GLY A 26 8.27 10.99 10.14
C GLY A 26 6.91 10.49 10.66
N LYS A 27 6.02 9.92 9.82
CA LYS A 27 4.77 9.29 10.29
C LYS A 27 5.00 7.80 10.62
N SER A 28 4.38 7.32 11.69
CA SER A 28 4.42 5.89 12.02
C SER A 28 3.57 5.06 11.05
N THR A 29 3.94 3.80 10.85
CA THR A 29 3.23 2.86 9.96
C THR A 29 1.73 2.79 10.29
N LEU A 30 1.37 2.78 11.58
CA LEU A 30 -0.01 2.75 12.03
C LEU A 30 -0.82 3.99 11.57
N VAL A 31 -0.23 5.19 11.64
CA VAL A 31 -0.89 6.43 11.21
C VAL A 31 -1.11 6.42 9.70
N ARG A 32 -0.10 5.97 8.94
CA ARG A 32 -0.21 5.82 7.48
C ARG A 32 -1.32 4.83 7.11
N HIS A 33 -1.37 3.69 7.80
CA HIS A 33 -2.39 2.67 7.57
C HIS A 33 -3.79 3.16 7.92
N ARG A 34 -3.97 3.82 9.05
CA ARG A 34 -5.26 4.42 9.41
C ARG A 34 -5.71 5.45 8.38
N TRP A 35 -4.79 6.27 7.89
CA TRP A 35 -5.12 7.31 6.91
C TRP A 35 -5.60 6.71 5.58
N ILE A 36 -4.86 5.73 5.05
CA ILE A 36 -5.23 5.07 3.79
C ILE A 36 -6.52 4.25 3.97
N ASN A 37 -6.66 3.50 5.06
CA ASN A 37 -7.89 2.75 5.35
C ASN A 37 -9.11 3.66 5.53
N GLN A 38 -8.95 4.91 5.99
CA GLN A 38 -10.04 5.87 6.06
C GLN A 38 -10.43 6.40 4.69
N LEU A 39 -9.44 6.66 3.83
CA LEU A 39 -9.68 7.15 2.47
C LEU A 39 -10.34 6.08 1.59
N LEU A 40 -9.89 4.83 1.72
CA LEU A 40 -10.36 3.69 0.94
C LEU A 40 -11.40 2.84 1.67
N LYS A 41 -12.05 3.41 2.70
CA LYS A 41 -12.93 2.63 3.58
C LYS A 41 -14.08 1.99 2.82
N ASP A 42 -14.66 2.74 1.88
CA ASP A 42 -15.84 2.31 1.13
C ASP A 42 -15.46 1.23 0.11
N GLU A 43 -14.27 1.34 -0.49
CA GLU A 43 -13.68 0.39 -1.41
C GLU A 43 -13.26 -0.90 -0.71
N ILE A 44 -12.55 -0.79 0.43
CA ILE A 44 -12.15 -1.93 1.27
C ILE A 44 -13.39 -2.69 1.75
N SER A 45 -14.50 -2.00 2.04
CA SER A 45 -15.74 -2.66 2.44
C SER A 45 -16.35 -3.54 1.34
N GLN A 46 -15.95 -3.35 0.07
CA GLN A 46 -16.39 -4.19 -1.06
C GLN A 46 -15.35 -5.27 -1.42
N MET A 47 -14.14 -5.20 -0.85
CA MET A 47 -13.06 -6.15 -1.10
C MET A 47 -13.00 -7.22 0.02
N HIS A 48 -12.67 -8.47 -0.32
CA HIS A 48 -12.45 -9.51 0.70
C HIS A 48 -11.12 -9.30 1.43
N ALA A 49 -10.09 -8.90 0.70
CA ALA A 49 -8.77 -8.67 1.22
C ALA A 49 -8.14 -7.43 0.58
N PHE A 50 -7.50 -6.62 1.42
CA PHE A 50 -6.78 -5.45 0.99
C PHE A 50 -5.46 -5.36 1.74
N SER A 51 -4.38 -5.31 0.97
CA SER A 51 -3.03 -5.15 1.48
C SER A 51 -2.47 -3.82 1.02
N GLN A 52 -1.82 -3.11 1.92
CA GLN A 52 -1.14 -1.86 1.59
C GLN A 52 0.27 -1.84 2.15
N LYS A 53 1.21 -1.40 1.31
CA LYS A 53 2.60 -1.16 1.70
C LYS A 53 2.91 0.30 1.47
N THR A 54 3.33 1.00 2.52
CA THR A 54 3.74 2.41 2.43
C THR A 54 5.24 2.52 2.65
N PHE A 55 5.95 3.08 1.70
CA PHE A 55 7.39 3.35 1.79
C PHE A 55 7.66 4.83 1.61
N THR A 56 8.74 5.32 2.21
CA THR A 56 9.33 6.59 1.76
C THR A 56 10.14 6.33 0.48
N PRO A 57 10.41 7.36 -0.36
CA PRO A 57 11.24 7.19 -1.55
C PRO A 57 12.59 6.52 -1.23
N LYS A 58 13.26 6.95 -0.15
CA LYS A 58 14.49 6.31 0.35
C LYS A 58 14.29 4.82 0.68
N GLN A 59 13.20 4.46 1.36
CA GLN A 59 12.94 3.06 1.70
C GLN A 59 12.61 2.22 0.46
N TYR A 60 11.90 2.80 -0.50
CA TYR A 60 11.55 2.14 -1.75
C TYR A 60 12.77 1.90 -2.63
N GLU A 61 13.69 2.87 -2.74
CA GLU A 61 14.98 2.68 -3.41
C GLU A 61 15.79 1.52 -2.81
N ILE A 62 15.86 1.46 -1.47
CA ILE A 62 16.53 0.34 -0.78
C ILE A 62 15.80 -0.98 -1.05
N HIS A 63 14.47 -0.97 -1.09
CA HIS A 63 13.66 -2.16 -1.36
C HIS A 63 13.92 -2.69 -2.77
N LEU A 64 13.94 -1.81 -3.77
CA LEU A 64 14.28 -2.15 -5.16
C LEU A 64 15.71 -2.67 -5.27
N ALA A 65 16.67 -2.03 -4.59
CA ALA A 65 18.06 -2.44 -4.60
C ALA A 65 18.30 -3.82 -3.94
N LYS A 66 17.43 -4.25 -3.03
CA LYS A 66 17.48 -5.59 -2.40
C LYS A 66 16.72 -6.66 -3.16
N GLY A 67 15.89 -6.28 -4.14
CA GLY A 67 15.05 -7.19 -4.92
C GLY A 67 15.69 -7.70 -6.22
N ASN A 68 16.91 -7.27 -6.54
CA ASN A 68 17.70 -7.68 -7.71
C ASN A 68 18.83 -8.64 -7.33
#